data_AF-A0A396HIL2-F1
#
_entry.id   AF-A0A396HIL2-F1
#
_cell.length_a   1.000
_cell.length_b   1.000
_cell.length_c   1.000
_cell.angle_alpha   90.00
_cell.angle_beta   90.00
_cell.angle_gamma   90.00
#
_symmetry.space_group_name_H-M   'P 1'
#
loop_
_entity.id
_entity.type
_entity.pdbx_description
1 polymer ?
#
loop_
_entity_poly.entity_id
_entity_poly.type
_entity_poly.pdbx_seq_one_letter_code
_entity_poly.pdbx_strand_id
1 'polypeptide(L)'
;MNASTKKKIQKKCKIRGYNIKPEALEEILSFVTRFESTQEEDEATDIVLDHLEQESLKSAIIDVEPVQRVVNLLLAADGTEETNDMFASSSSSAIGVIDVFDIPRYKYDPIRRNFYQHPGSLPRLGDPPAKSALYRDRFLLLSQRLSRHQDFSRPAFESELSQFRSCEISPIQSLVGRKGRRWVMGVISQLEDGHFYLEDLSASVEINLTDAISFYALIKIILFCTKNSIIFLNVLLHSSC
;
A
#
# COMPACT_ATOMS: atom_id res chain seq x y z
N MET A 1 -10.11 -19.21 -46.95
CA MET A 1 -9.46 -18.08 -46.26
C MET A 1 -8.96 -18.47 -44.85
N ASN A 2 -9.64 -19.39 -44.15
CA ASN A 2 -9.38 -19.75 -42.75
C ASN A 2 -8.00 -20.36 -42.41
N ALA A 3 -7.32 -21.03 -43.35
CA ALA A 3 -6.02 -21.67 -43.06
C ALA A 3 -4.87 -20.66 -42.85
N SER A 4 -4.96 -19.48 -43.46
CA SER A 4 -3.98 -18.39 -43.27
C SER A 4 -4.17 -17.73 -41.90
N THR A 5 -5.41 -17.38 -41.57
CA THR A 5 -5.80 -16.80 -40.27
C THR A 5 -5.49 -17.75 -39.11
N LYS A 6 -5.75 -19.07 -39.27
CA LYS A 6 -5.38 -20.13 -38.30
C LYS A 6 -3.89 -20.11 -37.95
N LYS A 7 -3.02 -19.99 -38.95
CA LYS A 7 -1.57 -19.91 -38.75
C LYS A 7 -1.15 -18.60 -38.08
N LYS A 8 -1.83 -17.49 -38.39
CA LYS A 8 -1.56 -16.17 -37.81
C LYS A 8 -1.90 -16.13 -36.31
N ILE A 9 -3.07 -16.63 -35.92
CA ILE A 9 -3.49 -16.77 -34.51
C ILE A 9 -2.51 -17.64 -33.75
N GLN A 10 -2.14 -18.80 -34.31
CA GLN A 10 -1.19 -19.71 -33.67
C GLN A 10 0.20 -19.07 -33.47
N LYS A 11 0.65 -18.24 -34.42
CA LYS A 11 1.90 -17.48 -34.29
C LYS A 11 1.81 -16.43 -33.19
N LYS A 12 0.71 -15.67 -33.10
CA LYS A 12 0.47 -14.68 -32.05
C LYS A 12 0.45 -15.30 -30.65
N CYS A 13 -0.23 -16.43 -30.49
CA CYS A 13 -0.23 -17.19 -29.24
C CYS A 13 1.19 -17.60 -28.82
N LYS A 14 1.99 -18.12 -29.77
CA LYS A 14 3.38 -18.53 -29.51
C LYS A 14 4.29 -17.36 -29.12
N ILE A 15 4.11 -16.19 -29.73
CA ILE A 15 4.88 -14.97 -29.38
C ILE A 15 4.63 -14.57 -27.92
N ARG A 16 3.40 -14.72 -27.43
CA ARG A 16 3.01 -14.48 -26.03
C ARG A 16 3.33 -15.64 -25.08
N GLY A 17 4.00 -16.70 -25.57
CA GLY A 17 4.45 -17.83 -24.76
C GLY A 17 3.38 -18.89 -24.48
N TYR A 18 2.24 -18.84 -25.18
CA TYR A 18 1.14 -19.79 -24.97
C TYR A 18 1.13 -20.93 -25.98
N ASN A 19 0.81 -22.13 -25.50
CA ASN A 19 0.47 -23.28 -26.34
C ASN A 19 -1.05 -23.48 -26.34
N ILE A 20 -1.70 -23.20 -27.47
CA ILE A 20 -3.15 -23.31 -27.62
C ILE A 20 -3.56 -24.71 -28.12
N LYS A 21 -4.57 -25.30 -27.49
CA LYS A 21 -5.19 -26.55 -27.95
C LYS A 21 -5.97 -26.35 -29.25
N PRO A 22 -6.13 -27.41 -30.08
CA PRO A 22 -6.82 -27.30 -31.36
C PRO A 22 -8.28 -26.85 -31.20
N GLU A 23 -8.99 -27.30 -30.17
CA GLU A 23 -10.39 -26.89 -29.92
C GLU A 23 -10.49 -25.40 -29.55
N ALA A 24 -9.61 -24.93 -28.67
CA ALA A 24 -9.52 -23.53 -28.27
C ALA A 24 -9.20 -22.60 -29.45
N LEU A 25 -8.35 -23.06 -30.37
CA LEU A 25 -7.99 -22.30 -31.55
C LEU A 25 -9.15 -22.20 -32.56
N GLU A 26 -10.00 -23.21 -32.64
CA GLU A 26 -11.21 -23.18 -33.48
C GLU A 26 -12.25 -22.20 -32.93
N GLU A 27 -12.36 -22.08 -31.61
CA GLU A 27 -13.24 -21.10 -30.96
C GLU A 27 -12.80 -19.65 -31.29
N ILE A 28 -11.51 -19.32 -31.15
CA ILE A 28 -10.98 -17.99 -31.51
C ILE A 28 -11.21 -17.72 -32.99
N LEU A 29 -10.98 -18.71 -33.85
CA LEU A 29 -11.24 -18.56 -35.29
C LEU A 29 -12.70 -18.23 -35.57
N SER A 30 -13.63 -18.92 -34.92
CA SER A 30 -15.07 -18.68 -35.13
C SER A 30 -15.48 -17.25 -34.77
N PHE A 31 -14.91 -16.70 -33.68
CA PHE A 31 -15.13 -15.33 -33.25
C PHE A 31 -14.51 -14.31 -34.23
N VAL A 32 -13.25 -14.53 -34.62
CA VAL A 32 -12.49 -13.62 -35.49
C VAL A 32 -13.08 -13.57 -36.91
N THR A 33 -13.60 -14.68 -37.43
CA THR A 33 -14.21 -14.71 -38.78
C THR A 33 -15.54 -13.96 -38.90
N ARG A 34 -16.06 -13.41 -37.79
CA ARG A 34 -17.26 -12.55 -37.79
C ARG A 34 -16.97 -11.14 -38.36
N PHE A 35 -15.71 -10.73 -38.38
CA PHE A 35 -15.27 -9.44 -38.90
C PHE A 35 -14.96 -9.53 -40.40
N GLU A 36 -15.35 -8.54 -41.19
CA GLU A 36 -15.26 -8.59 -42.66
C GLU A 36 -13.86 -8.23 -43.19
N SER A 37 -13.06 -7.49 -42.41
CA SER A 37 -11.75 -7.02 -42.83
C SER A 37 -10.60 -7.78 -42.16
N THR A 38 -9.51 -8.04 -42.91
CA THR A 38 -8.31 -8.75 -42.40
C THR A 38 -7.59 -7.99 -41.28
N GLN A 39 -7.83 -6.68 -41.18
CA GLN A 39 -7.27 -5.84 -40.13
C GLN A 39 -8.07 -5.97 -38.83
N GLU A 40 -9.40 -5.94 -38.90
CA GLU A 40 -10.27 -6.20 -37.75
C GLU A 40 -10.08 -7.62 -37.21
N GLU A 41 -9.87 -8.61 -38.08
CA GLU A 41 -9.54 -9.98 -37.63
C GLU A 41 -8.29 -9.99 -36.74
N ASP A 42 -7.30 -9.18 -37.08
CA ASP A 42 -6.02 -9.12 -36.38
C ASP A 42 -6.13 -8.39 -35.04
N GLU A 43 -6.88 -7.30 -35.02
CA GLU A 43 -7.20 -6.52 -33.82
C GLU A 43 -8.07 -7.34 -32.86
N ALA A 44 -9.10 -8.02 -33.34
CA ALA A 44 -9.94 -8.94 -32.55
C ALA A 44 -9.11 -10.09 -31.95
N THR A 45 -8.14 -10.62 -32.70
CA THR A 45 -7.21 -11.63 -32.19
C THR A 45 -6.35 -11.08 -31.04
N ASP A 46 -5.85 -9.84 -31.14
CA ASP A 46 -5.07 -9.23 -30.07
C ASP A 46 -5.92 -8.96 -28.83
N ILE A 47 -7.14 -8.47 -29.00
CA ILE A 47 -8.09 -8.23 -27.90
C ILE A 47 -8.36 -9.52 -27.11
N VAL A 48 -8.63 -10.65 -27.79
CA VAL A 48 -8.85 -11.93 -27.13
C VAL A 48 -7.63 -12.37 -26.33
N LEU A 49 -6.42 -12.21 -26.89
CA LEU A 49 -5.18 -12.60 -26.23
C LEU A 49 -4.83 -11.70 -25.03
N ASP A 50 -5.12 -10.41 -25.10
CA ASP A 50 -4.94 -9.47 -23.99
C ASP A 50 -5.84 -9.83 -22.80
N HIS A 51 -7.10 -10.20 -23.07
CA HIS A 51 -8.02 -10.63 -22.02
C HIS A 51 -7.59 -11.97 -21.40
N LEU A 52 -7.03 -12.89 -22.19
CA LEU A 52 -6.48 -14.15 -21.68
C LEU A 52 -5.25 -13.96 -20.78
N GLU A 53 -4.42 -12.94 -21.04
CA GLU A 53 -3.29 -12.57 -20.17
C GLU A 53 -3.78 -12.04 -18.82
N GLN A 54 -4.85 -11.24 -18.80
CA GLN A 54 -5.42 -10.67 -17.58
C GLN A 54 -6.04 -11.72 -16.65
N GLU A 55 -6.58 -12.82 -17.19
CA GLU A 55 -7.20 -13.89 -16.38
C GLU A 55 -6.23 -14.71 -15.52
N SER A 56 -4.91 -14.44 -15.56
CA SER A 56 -3.88 -15.19 -14.81
C SER A 56 -4.01 -16.71 -15.00
N LEU A 57 -3.73 -17.17 -16.22
CA LEU A 57 -3.84 -18.60 -16.55
C LEU A 57 -2.94 -19.45 -15.64
N LYS A 58 -3.53 -20.48 -15.01
CA LYS A 58 -2.83 -21.42 -14.12
C LYS A 58 -1.69 -22.20 -14.82
N SER A 59 -1.68 -22.21 -16.15
CA SER A 59 -0.67 -22.87 -16.97
C SER A 59 -0.48 -22.14 -18.29
N ALA A 60 0.68 -22.33 -18.93
CA ALA A 60 0.98 -21.80 -20.26
C ALA A 60 0.26 -22.56 -21.42
N ILE A 61 -0.66 -23.47 -21.10
CA ILE A 61 -1.51 -24.19 -22.06
C ILE A 61 -2.91 -23.59 -22.01
N ILE A 62 -3.41 -23.14 -23.16
CA ILE A 62 -4.74 -22.54 -23.29
C ILE A 62 -5.75 -23.64 -23.66
N ASP A 63 -6.68 -23.89 -22.73
CA ASP A 63 -7.84 -24.76 -22.90
C ASP A 63 -9.03 -24.01 -23.54
N VAL A 64 -10.07 -24.74 -23.96
CA VAL A 64 -11.26 -24.16 -24.60
C VAL A 64 -12.08 -23.29 -23.62
N GLU A 65 -12.09 -23.67 -22.34
CA GLU A 65 -12.87 -23.02 -21.27
C GLU A 65 -12.50 -21.52 -21.07
N PRO A 66 -11.23 -21.13 -20.84
CA PRO A 66 -10.84 -19.72 -20.78
C PRO A 66 -11.20 -18.93 -22.04
N VAL A 67 -11.01 -19.53 -23.22
CA VAL A 67 -11.30 -18.88 -24.51
C VAL A 67 -12.80 -18.61 -24.65
N GLN A 68 -13.65 -19.59 -24.35
CA GLN A 68 -15.10 -19.44 -24.41
C GLN A 68 -15.61 -18.35 -23.47
N ARG A 69 -15.04 -18.24 -22.26
CA ARG A 69 -15.39 -17.16 -21.32
C ARG A 69 -15.06 -15.79 -21.90
N VAL A 70 -13.85 -15.62 -22.43
CA VAL A 70 -13.40 -14.35 -23.04
C VAL A 70 -14.24 -14.02 -24.27
N VAL A 71 -14.48 -14.98 -25.16
CA VAL A 71 -15.30 -14.79 -26.37
C VAL A 71 -16.73 -14.40 -26.00
N ASN A 72 -17.34 -15.07 -25.03
CA ASN A 72 -18.69 -14.72 -24.56
C ASN A 72 -18.76 -13.32 -23.94
N LEU A 73 -17.73 -12.90 -23.19
CA LEU A 73 -17.62 -11.55 -22.65
C LEU A 73 -17.57 -10.50 -23.78
N LEU A 74 -16.71 -10.72 -24.76
CA LEU A 74 -16.55 -9.81 -25.90
C LEU A 74 -17.83 -9.72 -26.75
N LEU A 75 -18.54 -10.84 -26.92
CA LEU A 75 -19.83 -10.88 -27.62
C LEU A 75 -20.94 -10.19 -26.82
N ALA A 76 -20.93 -10.28 -25.49
CA ALA A 76 -21.88 -9.58 -24.64
C ALA A 76 -21.66 -8.06 -24.65
N ALA A 77 -20.40 -7.61 -24.73
CA ALA A 77 -20.05 -6.19 -24.84
C ALA A 77 -20.52 -5.54 -26.15
N ASP A 78 -20.66 -6.31 -27.24
CA ASP A 78 -21.11 -5.85 -28.56
C ASP A 78 -22.65 -5.79 -28.69
N GLY A 79 -23.39 -6.42 -27.76
CA GLY A 79 -24.83 -6.66 -27.87
C GLY A 79 -25.74 -5.89 -26.90
N THR A 80 -25.20 -5.15 -25.94
CA THR A 80 -26.01 -4.47 -24.91
C THR A 80 -25.52 -3.06 -24.62
N GLU A 81 -26.38 -2.08 -24.91
CA GLU A 81 -26.38 -0.82 -24.17
C GLU A 81 -26.41 -1.13 -22.67
N GLU A 82 -25.44 -0.55 -21.97
CA GLU A 82 -25.32 -0.39 -20.51
C GLU A 82 -26.27 -1.24 -19.65
N THR A 83 -25.87 -2.48 -19.35
CA THR A 83 -26.38 -3.15 -18.14
C THR A 83 -25.25 -3.79 -17.35
N ASN A 84 -25.00 -3.15 -16.22
CA ASN A 84 -24.16 -3.50 -15.09
C ASN A 84 -24.33 -4.98 -14.66
N ASP A 85 -23.25 -5.79 -14.70
CA ASP A 85 -22.66 -6.42 -13.50
C ASP A 85 -21.58 -7.49 -13.82
N MET A 86 -20.51 -7.46 -13.02
CA MET A 86 -19.64 -8.58 -12.66
C MET A 86 -18.67 -9.21 -13.69
N PHE A 87 -18.00 -8.42 -14.53
CA PHE A 87 -16.59 -8.71 -14.92
C PHE A 87 -15.92 -7.58 -15.71
N ALA A 88 -16.68 -6.57 -16.15
CA ALA A 88 -16.18 -5.40 -16.84
C ALA A 88 -15.50 -4.43 -15.86
N SER A 89 -14.23 -4.68 -15.51
CA SER A 89 -13.32 -3.64 -15.01
C SER A 89 -11.87 -4.05 -15.20
N SER A 90 -11.48 -4.23 -16.45
CA SER A 90 -10.09 -4.06 -16.88
C SER A 90 -9.99 -3.17 -18.13
N SER A 91 -11.03 -2.38 -18.40
CA SER A 91 -10.77 -1.02 -18.84
C SER A 91 -10.16 -0.33 -17.63
N SER A 92 -8.83 -0.19 -17.61
CA SER A 92 -8.18 0.69 -16.66
C SER A 92 -8.76 2.08 -16.89
N SER A 93 -9.79 2.44 -16.12
CA SER A 93 -10.23 3.82 -16.05
C SER A 93 -8.99 4.61 -15.69
N ALA A 94 -8.48 5.43 -16.62
CA ALA A 94 -7.25 6.20 -16.40
C ALA A 94 -7.34 7.05 -15.11
N ILE A 95 -8.58 7.30 -14.66
CA ILE A 95 -8.94 7.90 -13.40
C ILE A 95 -9.96 6.97 -12.72
N GLY A 96 -9.65 6.52 -11.50
CA GLY A 96 -10.57 5.79 -10.62
C GLY A 96 -10.87 6.63 -9.38
N VAL A 97 -12.14 6.73 -9.01
CA VAL A 97 -12.58 7.32 -7.75
C VAL A 97 -12.79 6.18 -6.76
N ILE A 98 -12.12 6.24 -5.61
CA ILE A 98 -12.21 5.21 -4.56
C ILE A 98 -13.05 5.78 -3.43
N ASP A 99 -14.15 5.11 -3.08
CA ASP A 99 -14.92 5.44 -1.87
C ASP A 99 -14.04 5.19 -0.63
N VAL A 100 -14.04 6.13 0.31
CA VAL A 100 -13.37 6.00 1.60
C VAL A 100 -13.80 4.75 2.37
N PHE A 101 -15.04 4.30 2.19
CA PHE A 101 -15.58 3.10 2.85
C PHE A 101 -15.15 1.79 2.18
N ASP A 102 -14.71 1.84 0.92
CA ASP A 102 -14.20 0.69 0.19
C ASP A 102 -12.69 0.49 0.38
N ILE A 103 -12.00 1.46 1.02
CA ILE A 103 -10.57 1.36 1.28
C ILE A 103 -10.30 0.20 2.24
N PRO A 104 -9.52 -0.82 1.83
CA PRO A 104 -9.16 -1.92 2.71
C PRO A 104 -8.32 -1.40 3.87
N ARG A 105 -8.74 -1.70 5.10
CA ARG A 105 -7.97 -1.33 6.29
C ARG A 105 -6.78 -2.26 6.48
N TYR A 106 -5.60 -1.67 6.58
CA TYR A 106 -4.37 -2.37 6.96
C TYR A 106 -3.96 -2.01 8.38
N LYS A 107 -3.39 -2.99 9.09
CA LYS A 107 -2.75 -2.82 10.39
C LYS A 107 -1.27 -3.16 10.29
N TYR A 108 -0.45 -2.43 11.03
CA TYR A 108 0.98 -2.67 11.11
C TYR A 108 1.29 -3.61 12.28
N ASP A 109 2.03 -4.68 12.01
CA ASP A 109 2.58 -5.57 13.03
C ASP A 109 4.01 -5.14 13.39
N PRO A 110 4.27 -4.64 14.62
CA PRO A 110 5.60 -4.20 15.02
C PRO A 110 6.62 -5.34 15.16
N ILE A 111 6.16 -6.58 15.38
CA ILE A 111 7.01 -7.77 15.54
C ILE A 111 7.43 -8.27 14.15
N ARG A 112 6.46 -8.49 13.26
CA ARG A 112 6.71 -8.98 11.90
C ARG A 112 7.18 -7.88 10.94
N ARG A 113 7.07 -6.61 11.35
CA ARG A 113 7.41 -5.40 10.59
C ARG A 113 6.71 -5.34 9.23
N ASN A 114 5.50 -5.89 9.14
CA ASN A 114 4.71 -5.94 7.92
C ASN A 114 3.31 -5.39 8.16
N PHE A 115 2.62 -5.10 7.05
CA PHE A 115 1.21 -4.74 7.08
C PHE A 115 0.37 -5.97 6.77
N TYR A 116 -0.72 -6.14 7.50
CA TYR A 116 -1.71 -7.17 7.21
C TYR A 116 -3.08 -6.52 7.08
N GLN A 117 -3.89 -7.07 6.18
CA GLN A 117 -5.26 -6.60 6.00
C GLN A 117 -6.09 -6.99 7.23
N HIS A 118 -6.84 -6.03 7.76
CA HIS A 118 -7.78 -6.28 8.83
C HIS A 118 -8.91 -7.18 8.32
N PRO A 119 -9.20 -8.32 8.98
CA PRO A 119 -10.29 -9.18 8.55
C PRO A 119 -11.64 -8.51 8.82
N GLY A 120 -12.56 -8.64 7.85
CA GLY A 120 -13.95 -8.22 7.99
C GLY A 120 -14.23 -6.73 7.73
N SER A 121 -15.52 -6.42 7.59
CA SER A 121 -16.03 -5.06 7.45
C SER A 121 -15.99 -4.34 8.81
N LEU A 122 -15.59 -3.07 8.82
CA LEU A 122 -15.54 -2.27 10.03
C LEU A 122 -16.91 -1.66 10.30
N PRO A 123 -17.40 -1.70 11.55
CA PRO A 123 -18.63 -1.01 11.90
C PRO A 123 -18.44 0.51 11.72
N ARG A 124 -19.46 1.19 11.19
CA ARG A 124 -19.44 2.67 11.02
C ARG A 124 -19.33 3.39 12.37
N LEU A 125 -19.89 2.79 13.42
CA LEU A 125 -19.76 3.26 14.79
C LEU A 125 -18.68 2.43 15.49
N GLY A 126 -17.63 3.09 15.97
CA GLY A 126 -16.53 2.42 16.65
C GLY A 126 -16.91 1.99 18.07
N ASP A 127 -16.48 0.79 18.47
CA ASP A 127 -16.53 0.36 19.86
C ASP A 127 -15.60 1.22 20.74
N PRO A 128 -15.82 1.29 22.07
CA PRO A 128 -14.91 1.99 22.98
C PRO A 128 -13.40 1.71 22.77
N PRO A 129 -12.93 0.45 22.56
CA PRO A 129 -11.51 0.18 22.27
C PRO A 129 -11.04 0.69 20.90
N ALA A 130 -11.93 1.02 19.97
CA ALA A 130 -11.55 1.50 18.65
C ALA A 130 -10.82 2.85 18.73
N LYS A 131 -11.19 3.70 19.69
CA LYS A 131 -10.53 5.00 19.91
C LYS A 131 -9.09 4.83 20.38
N SER A 132 -8.84 3.98 21.37
CA SER A 132 -7.47 3.74 21.86
C SER A 132 -6.63 3.02 20.81
N ALA A 133 -7.20 2.06 20.07
CA ALA A 133 -6.54 1.39 18.96
C ALA A 133 -6.08 2.38 17.88
N LEU A 134 -6.88 3.40 17.54
CA LEU A 134 -6.51 4.43 16.57
C LEU A 134 -5.24 5.18 16.96
N TYR A 135 -5.11 5.61 18.22
CA TYR A 135 -3.91 6.31 18.68
C TYR A 135 -2.69 5.39 18.73
N ARG A 136 -2.88 4.12 19.13
CA ARG A 136 -1.81 3.11 19.11
C ARG A 136 -1.32 2.81 17.70
N ASP A 137 -2.24 2.59 16.76
CA ASP A 137 -1.93 2.35 15.34
C ASP A 137 -1.13 3.53 14.77
N ARG A 138 -1.57 4.77 15.03
CA ARG A 138 -0.85 5.99 14.59
C ARG A 138 0.56 6.07 15.17
N PHE A 139 0.72 5.82 16.47
CA PHE A 139 2.03 5.84 17.13
C PHE A 139 2.96 4.80 16.51
N LEU A 140 2.49 3.57 16.32
CA LEU A 140 3.29 2.49 15.74
C LEU A 140 3.73 2.78 14.29
N LEU A 141 2.85 3.36 13.48
CA LEU A 141 3.19 3.77 12.10
C LEU A 141 4.26 4.86 12.07
N LEU A 142 4.11 5.87 12.92
CA LEU A 142 5.12 6.93 13.02
C LEU A 142 6.45 6.37 13.53
N SER A 143 6.42 5.50 14.55
CA SER A 143 7.61 4.84 15.10
C SER A 143 8.33 4.00 14.04
N GLN A 144 7.58 3.27 13.23
CA GLN A 144 8.11 2.53 12.09
C GLN A 144 8.81 3.46 11.09
N ARG A 145 8.19 4.59 10.70
CA ARG A 145 8.79 5.55 9.77
C ARG A 145 10.06 6.18 10.34
N LEU A 146 10.01 6.62 11.60
CA LEU A 146 11.15 7.18 12.33
C LEU A 146 12.34 6.23 12.40
N SER A 147 12.10 4.95 12.73
CA SER A 147 13.17 3.96 12.85
C SER A 147 13.92 3.69 11.54
N ARG A 148 13.32 4.00 10.38
CA ARG A 148 13.94 3.85 9.06
C ARG A 148 14.65 5.11 8.59
N HIS A 149 14.47 6.23 9.28
CA HIS A 149 15.11 7.48 8.92
C HIS A 149 16.59 7.44 9.32
N GLN A 150 17.46 7.97 8.45
CA GLN A 150 18.91 7.84 8.57
C GLN A 150 19.42 8.35 9.93
N ASP A 151 18.92 9.49 10.39
CA ASP A 151 19.33 10.12 11.66
C ASP A 151 19.00 9.30 12.93
N PHE A 152 17.99 8.42 12.85
CA PHE A 152 17.57 7.56 13.97
C PHE A 152 17.93 6.08 13.75
N SER A 153 18.52 5.75 12.60
CA SER A 153 19.00 4.40 12.31
C SER A 153 20.34 4.15 13.02
N ARG A 154 20.53 2.96 13.60
CA ARG A 154 21.81 2.57 14.17
C ARG A 154 22.82 2.33 13.03
N PRO A 155 23.98 3.01 12.99
CA PRO A 155 25.00 2.69 12.01
C PRO A 155 25.50 1.26 12.25
N ALA A 156 25.66 0.48 11.17
CA ALA A 156 26.08 -0.92 11.24
C ALA A 156 27.55 -1.11 11.68
N PHE A 157 28.35 -0.04 11.67
CA PHE A 157 29.75 -0.04 12.06
C PHE A 157 30.04 1.09 13.05
N GLU A 158 30.69 0.74 14.16
CA GLU A 158 31.22 1.67 15.16
C GLU A 158 32.46 2.38 14.56
N SER A 159 32.26 3.50 13.88
CA SER A 159 33.38 4.40 13.56
C SER A 159 33.61 5.35 14.73
N GLU A 160 34.84 5.45 15.22
CA GLU A 160 35.26 6.25 16.39
C GLU A 160 34.92 7.75 16.29
N LEU A 161 34.53 8.24 15.11
CA LEU A 161 34.06 9.61 14.87
C LEU A 161 32.56 9.84 15.15
N SER A 162 31.81 8.79 15.52
CA SER A 162 30.34 8.80 15.58
C SER A 162 29.73 9.04 16.96
N GLN A 163 30.49 9.49 17.95
CA GLN A 163 29.97 9.86 19.28
C GLN A 163 28.88 10.96 19.24
N PHE A 164 28.68 11.64 18.10
CA PHE A 164 27.77 12.77 17.96
C PHE A 164 26.47 12.53 17.15
N ARG A 165 26.22 11.37 16.53
CA ARG A 165 25.18 11.31 15.46
C ARG A 165 24.23 10.11 15.40
N SER A 166 24.19 9.21 16.38
CA SER A 166 23.06 8.25 16.43
C SER A 166 22.00 8.78 17.39
N CYS A 167 20.89 9.29 16.85
CA CYS A 167 19.75 9.72 17.63
C CYS A 167 18.92 8.50 18.02
N GLU A 168 19.38 7.72 18.99
CA GLU A 168 18.64 6.52 19.40
C GLU A 168 17.39 6.89 20.20
N ILE A 169 16.22 6.56 19.65
CA ILE A 169 14.92 6.75 20.29
C ILE A 169 14.76 5.74 21.42
N SER A 170 14.58 6.26 22.64
CA SER A 170 14.35 5.50 23.86
C SER A 170 12.88 5.64 24.31
N PRO A 171 12.27 4.60 24.89
CA PRO A 171 10.94 4.71 25.48
C PRO A 171 10.97 5.60 26.74
N ILE A 172 9.87 6.29 27.02
CA ILE A 172 9.74 7.25 28.14
C ILE A 172 10.02 6.55 29.47
N GLN A 173 9.53 5.32 29.67
CA GLN A 173 9.77 4.55 30.89
C GLN A 173 11.26 4.34 31.19
N SER A 174 12.14 4.34 30.17
CA SER A 174 13.59 4.18 30.36
C SER A 174 14.28 5.44 30.90
N LEU A 175 13.60 6.58 30.92
CA LEU A 175 14.12 7.85 31.45
C LEU A 175 14.11 7.88 32.98
N VAL A 176 13.25 7.07 33.61
CA VAL A 176 13.10 7.04 35.06
C VAL A 176 14.42 6.66 35.73
N GLY A 177 14.91 7.53 36.62
CA GLY A 177 16.15 7.31 37.37
C GLY A 177 17.45 7.50 36.56
N ARG A 178 17.36 7.89 35.28
CA ARG A 178 18.55 8.18 34.44
C ARG A 178 18.74 9.68 34.27
N LYS A 179 20.00 10.11 34.19
CA LYS A 179 20.37 11.51 33.94
C LYS A 179 21.02 11.65 32.56
N GLY A 180 20.72 12.72 31.83
CA GLY A 180 21.37 13.08 30.58
C GLY A 180 20.43 13.30 29.39
N ARG A 181 21.01 13.44 28.20
CA ARG A 181 20.28 13.65 26.94
C ARG A 181 19.80 12.32 26.35
N ARG A 182 18.54 12.27 25.92
CA ARG A 182 17.90 11.08 25.33
C ARG A 182 16.88 11.50 24.29
N TRP A 183 16.84 10.78 23.18
CA TRP A 183 15.87 11.00 22.13
C TRP A 183 14.62 10.19 22.45
N VAL A 184 13.45 10.78 22.33
CA VAL A 184 12.19 10.15 22.73
C VAL A 184 11.18 10.43 21.63
N MET A 185 10.23 9.53 21.47
CA MET A 185 9.10 9.72 20.57
C MET A 185 7.83 9.57 21.38
N GLY A 186 6.91 10.51 21.22
CA GLY A 186 5.63 10.49 21.93
C GLY A 186 4.60 11.40 21.29
N VAL A 187 3.39 11.35 21.82
CA VAL A 187 2.26 12.23 21.50
C VAL A 187 2.18 13.31 22.57
N ILE A 188 2.04 14.57 22.17
CA ILE A 188 1.78 15.66 23.12
C ILE A 188 0.31 15.65 23.47
N SER A 189 0.00 15.58 24.74
CA SER A 189 -1.33 15.77 25.30
C SER A 189 -1.33 16.98 26.23
N GLN A 190 -2.49 17.61 26.37
CA GLN A 190 -2.73 18.66 27.35
C GLN A 190 -3.92 18.19 28.17
N LEU A 191 -3.65 17.78 29.41
CA LEU A 191 -4.69 17.30 30.32
C LEU A 191 -5.30 18.45 31.12
N GLU A 192 -4.47 19.41 31.52
CA GLU A 192 -4.85 20.61 32.26
C GLU A 192 -4.32 21.86 31.53
N ASP A 193 -4.96 23.01 31.76
CA ASP A 193 -4.54 24.27 31.14
C ASP A 193 -3.13 24.66 31.61
N GLY A 194 -2.23 24.88 30.65
CA GLY A 194 -0.83 25.24 30.91
C GLY A 194 0.11 24.05 31.21
N HIS A 195 -0.41 22.83 31.37
CA HIS A 195 0.39 21.63 31.61
C HIS A 195 0.37 20.69 30.41
N PHE A 196 1.53 20.54 29.76
CA PHE A 196 1.71 19.64 28.63
C PHE A 196 2.38 18.34 29.08
N TYR A 197 1.98 17.25 28.46
CA TYR A 197 2.55 15.93 28.70
C TYR A 197 2.99 15.32 27.38
N LEU A 198 4.06 14.53 27.43
CA LEU A 198 4.44 13.62 26.37
C LEU A 198 4.09 12.20 26.78
N GLU A 199 3.38 11.49 25.91
CA GLU A 199 2.94 10.12 26.13
C GLU A 199 3.49 9.18 25.05
N ASP A 200 3.94 7.99 25.45
CA ASP A 200 4.23 6.88 24.55
C ASP A 200 3.43 5.63 24.96
N LEU A 201 3.73 4.47 24.38
CA LEU A 201 3.06 3.21 24.75
C LEU A 201 3.42 2.70 26.17
N SER A 202 4.41 3.31 26.82
CA SER A 202 4.98 2.87 28.10
C SER A 202 4.60 3.78 29.26
N ALA A 203 4.72 5.10 29.11
CA ALA A 203 4.58 6.06 30.19
C ALA A 203 4.22 7.46 29.66
N SER A 204 3.89 8.36 30.59
CA SER A 204 3.71 9.79 30.35
C SER A 204 4.70 10.60 31.18
N VAL A 205 5.13 11.76 30.66
CA VAL A 205 6.01 12.70 31.36
C VAL A 205 5.56 14.13 31.08
N GLU A 206 5.52 14.98 32.10
CA GLU A 206 5.21 16.40 31.94
C GLU A 206 6.36 17.12 31.22
N ILE A 207 6.02 18.05 30.32
CA ILE A 207 6.97 18.77 29.47
C ILE A 207 6.72 20.27 29.51
N ASN A 208 7.82 21.03 29.47
CA ASN A 208 7.77 22.48 29.37
C ASN A 208 8.08 22.90 27.92
N LEU A 209 7.16 23.64 27.30
CA LEU A 209 7.27 24.06 25.91
C LEU A 209 7.68 25.54 25.75
N THR A 210 8.00 26.26 26.83
CA THR A 210 8.30 27.70 26.79
C THR A 210 9.50 28.03 25.90
N ASP A 211 10.55 27.21 25.93
CA ASP A 211 11.77 27.39 25.14
C ASP A 211 11.79 26.53 23.86
N ALA A 212 10.62 26.01 23.46
CA ALA A 212 10.52 25.11 22.32
C ALA A 212 10.65 25.86 20.99
N ILE A 213 11.57 25.40 20.13
CA ILE A 213 11.67 25.88 18.75
C ILE A 213 10.88 24.95 17.84
N SER A 214 9.83 25.47 17.22
CA SER A 214 9.03 24.74 16.23
C SER A 214 9.51 25.06 14.82
N PHE A 215 9.84 24.03 14.05
CA PHE A 215 10.08 24.15 12.61
C PHE A 215 8.78 23.84 11.86
N TYR A 216 8.52 24.55 10.76
CA TYR A 216 7.36 24.36 9.90
C TYR A 216 7.44 23.04 9.11
N ALA A 217 7.26 21.89 9.77
CA ALA A 217 7.17 20.59 9.11
C ALA A 217 6.13 19.69 9.80
N LEU A 218 5.35 18.97 8.98
CA LEU A 218 4.14 18.23 9.36
C LEU A 218 4.37 16.98 10.23
N ILE A 219 5.63 16.62 10.52
CA ILE A 219 5.98 15.46 11.36
C ILE A 219 6.59 15.96 12.67
N LYS A 220 5.80 15.95 13.75
CA LYS A 220 6.23 16.35 15.09
C LYS A 220 7.01 15.21 15.76
N ILE A 221 8.34 15.25 15.68
CA ILE A 221 9.25 14.42 16.49
C ILE A 221 9.85 15.32 17.57
N ILE A 222 9.89 14.83 18.81
CA ILE A 222 10.08 15.66 20.01
C ILE A 222 11.38 15.24 20.71
N LEU A 223 12.43 16.07 20.66
CA LEU A 223 13.68 15.84 21.41
C LEU A 223 13.51 16.09 22.91
N PHE A 224 14.26 15.32 23.72
CA PHE A 224 14.40 15.59 25.16
C PHE A 224 15.88 15.73 25.59
N CYS A 225 16.12 16.69 26.47
CA CYS A 225 17.37 16.82 27.22
C CYS A 225 17.02 16.93 28.71
N THR A 226 17.38 15.95 29.54
CA THR A 226 17.24 16.11 30.99
C THR A 226 18.49 16.79 31.55
N LYS A 227 18.35 18.07 31.93
CA LYS A 227 19.19 18.70 32.95
C LYS A 227 18.26 19.37 33.94
N ASN A 228 17.99 18.66 35.04
CA ASN A 228 17.20 19.11 36.21
C ASN A 228 15.83 19.70 35.84
N SER A 229 14.83 18.81 35.75
CA SER A 229 13.39 19.11 35.77
C SER A 229 12.84 20.09 34.72
N ILE A 230 13.68 20.63 33.84
CA ILE A 230 13.28 21.49 32.73
C ILE A 230 13.76 20.82 31.45
N ILE A 231 12.80 20.56 30.57
CA ILE A 231 12.95 19.78 29.36
C ILE A 231 13.01 20.74 28.19
N PHE A 232 14.08 20.68 27.40
CA PHE A 232 14.25 21.49 26.19
C PHE A 232 13.87 20.70 24.94
N LEU A 233 12.96 21.28 24.14
CA LEU A 233 12.48 20.72 22.87
C LEU A 233 13.30 21.25 21.69
N ASN A 234 13.90 20.35 20.91
CA ASN A 234 14.44 20.64 19.58
C ASN A 234 13.74 19.76 18.54
N VAL A 235 12.74 20.28 17.84
CA VAL A 235 12.01 19.49 16.82
C VAL A 235 12.90 19.31 15.58
N LEU A 236 13.12 18.08 15.11
CA LEU A 236 13.74 17.79 13.81
C LEU A 236 12.90 16.71 13.11
N LEU A 237 12.28 17.03 11.96
CA LEU A 237 12.69 16.49 10.65
C LEU A 237 11.68 16.70 9.51
N HIS A 238 12.31 16.76 8.34
CA HIS A 238 11.80 16.88 6.98
C HIS A 238 11.60 15.48 6.36
N SER A 239 10.49 15.29 5.65
CA SER A 239 10.47 14.40 4.48
C SER A 239 9.64 15.07 3.39
N SER A 240 10.30 15.80 2.50
CA SER A 240 9.70 16.15 1.21
C SER A 240 9.56 14.86 0.41
N CYS A 241 8.32 14.53 0.04
CA CYS A 241 8.03 13.81 -1.20
C CYS A 241 7.55 14.84 -2.21
#